data_AF-A0A952AIV9-F1
#
_entry.id   AF-A0A952AIV9-F1
#
_cell.length_a   1.000
_cell.length_b   1.000
_cell.length_c   1.000
_cell.angle_alpha   90.00
_cell.angle_beta   90.00
_cell.angle_gamma   90.00
#
_symmetry.space_group_name_H-M   'P 1'
#
loop_
_entity.id
_entity.type
_entity.pdbx_description
1 polymer ?
#
loop_
_entity_poly.entity_id
_entity_poly.type
_entity_poly.pdbx_seq_one_letter_code
_entity_poly.pdbx_strand_id
1 'polypeptide(L)'
;MNLNNKVLKLEKIITLLFEKRTNLVPSLYEITKKYLNKHDEIFEEILKLRKKEFNNYNENFLIKIHNETLIHHELNFIFKVSLKHLKIQKDERFLLIRDLFLDNSFLIGEKIKLYKNHINFLNKLIYLKNYTIIGYFLNIDHKKEI
;
A
#
# COMPACT_ATOMS: atom_id res chain seq x y z
N MET A 1 13.99 22.93 2.46
CA MET A 1 13.82 21.59 1.86
C MET A 1 12.59 21.62 0.95
N ASN A 2 12.78 21.43 -0.37
CA ASN A 2 11.75 21.55 -1.41
C ASN A 2 10.53 20.64 -1.12
N LEU A 3 9.31 21.14 -1.29
CA LEU A 3 8.06 20.43 -1.01
C LEU A 3 7.92 19.16 -1.88
N ASN A 4 8.43 19.19 -3.11
CA ASN A 4 8.54 18.02 -3.99
C ASN A 4 9.42 16.92 -3.39
N ASN A 5 10.51 17.28 -2.68
CA ASN A 5 11.36 16.29 -2.01
C ASN A 5 10.65 15.63 -0.82
N LYS A 6 9.69 16.31 -0.17
CA LYS A 6 8.87 15.71 0.88
C LYS A 6 7.91 14.68 0.30
N VAL A 7 7.28 14.99 -0.82
CA VAL A 7 6.39 14.06 -1.54
C VAL A 7 7.17 12.82 -1.98
N LEU A 8 8.30 12.96 -2.66
CA LEU A 8 9.14 11.82 -3.09
C LEU A 8 9.62 10.95 -1.92
N LYS A 9 9.96 11.57 -0.78
CA LYS A 9 10.31 10.81 0.45
C LYS A 9 9.12 10.01 0.97
N LEU A 10 7.92 10.58 0.96
CA LEU A 10 6.71 9.87 1.38
C LEU A 10 6.35 8.74 0.43
N GLU A 11 6.47 8.93 -0.88
CA GLU A 11 6.27 7.88 -1.88
C GLU A 11 7.18 6.68 -1.57
N LYS A 12 8.48 6.92 -1.34
CA LYS A 12 9.43 5.87 -0.95
C LYS A 12 9.05 5.16 0.35
N ILE A 13 8.64 5.91 1.37
CA ILE A 13 8.20 5.33 2.65
C ILE A 13 6.97 4.45 2.47
N ILE A 14 6.00 4.91 1.68
CA ILE A 14 4.78 4.15 1.39
C ILE A 14 5.12 2.87 0.63
N THR A 15 5.98 2.94 -0.40
CA THR A 15 6.44 1.75 -1.15
C THR A 15 7.15 0.75 -0.24
N LEU A 16 8.01 1.20 0.67
CA LEU A 16 8.65 0.29 1.63
C LEU A 16 7.64 -0.39 2.57
N LEU A 17 6.57 0.30 2.95
CA LEU A 17 5.50 -0.28 3.77
C LEU A 17 4.66 -1.29 2.99
N PHE A 18 4.38 -1.02 1.70
CA PHE A 18 3.77 -1.99 0.79
C PHE A 18 4.60 -3.27 0.72
N GLU A 19 5.89 -3.17 0.43
CA GLU A 19 6.81 -4.32 0.38
C GLU A 19 6.84 -5.08 1.71
N LYS A 20 6.96 -4.38 2.84
CA LYS A 20 6.94 -5.01 4.18
C LYS A 20 5.68 -5.82 4.41
N ARG A 21 4.51 -5.28 4.07
CA ARG A 21 3.22 -5.98 4.22
C ARG A 21 3.15 -7.19 3.29
N THR A 22 3.45 -6.98 2.02
CA THR A 22 3.32 -7.99 0.97
C THR A 22 4.35 -9.12 1.14
N ASN A 23 5.49 -8.87 1.78
CA ASN A 23 6.48 -9.89 2.15
C ASN A 23 6.03 -10.84 3.26
N LEU A 24 4.94 -10.54 3.98
CA LEU A 24 4.36 -11.45 4.98
C LEU A 24 3.45 -12.53 4.37
N VAL A 25 3.08 -12.39 3.09
CA VAL A 25 2.17 -13.33 2.39
C VAL A 25 2.67 -14.79 2.41
N PRO A 26 3.96 -15.10 2.16
CA PRO A 26 4.45 -16.47 2.22
C PRO A 26 4.35 -17.05 3.63
N SER A 27 4.63 -16.25 4.67
CA SER A 27 4.46 -16.68 6.06
C SER A 27 3.00 -16.97 6.39
N LEU A 28 2.07 -16.15 5.91
CA LEU A 28 0.63 -16.38 6.05
C LEU A 28 0.21 -17.68 5.35
N TYR A 29 0.72 -17.94 4.14
CA TYR A 29 0.47 -19.18 3.41
C TYR A 29 0.94 -20.40 4.21
N GLU A 30 2.19 -20.43 4.67
CA GLU A 30 2.75 -21.57 5.42
C GLU A 30 1.98 -21.86 6.72
N ILE A 31 1.57 -20.82 7.44
CA ILE A 31 0.80 -20.98 8.69
C ILE A 31 -0.60 -21.52 8.42
N THR A 32 -1.24 -21.05 7.35
CA THR A 32 -2.62 -21.41 7.02
C THR A 32 -2.73 -22.73 6.26
N LYS A 33 -1.70 -23.13 5.50
CA LYS A 33 -1.67 -24.34 4.66
C LYS A 33 -2.03 -25.62 5.41
N LYS A 34 -1.55 -25.78 6.65
CA LYS A 34 -1.89 -26.96 7.48
C LYS A 34 -3.37 -27.05 7.85
N TYR A 35 -4.12 -25.97 7.69
CA TYR A 35 -5.55 -25.88 7.99
C TYR A 35 -6.42 -25.73 6.74
N LEU A 36 -5.86 -25.14 5.67
CA LEU A 36 -6.50 -24.84 4.40
C LEU A 36 -5.95 -25.72 3.26
N ASN A 37 -5.48 -26.93 3.56
CA ASN A 37 -4.78 -27.82 2.63
C ASN A 37 -5.54 -28.23 1.37
N LYS A 38 -6.86 -28.00 1.31
CA LYS A 38 -7.71 -28.22 0.12
C LYS A 38 -8.10 -26.93 -0.60
N HIS A 39 -7.57 -25.80 -0.14
CA HIS A 39 -7.99 -24.47 -0.53
C HIS A 39 -6.77 -23.58 -0.91
N ASP A 40 -5.81 -24.15 -1.64
CA ASP A 40 -4.64 -23.40 -2.13
C ASP A 40 -5.07 -22.28 -3.10
N GLU A 41 -6.22 -22.43 -3.77
CA GLU A 41 -6.81 -21.44 -4.67
C GLU A 41 -7.05 -20.08 -4.01
N ILE A 42 -7.20 -20.06 -2.68
CA ILE A 42 -7.38 -18.83 -1.88
C ILE A 42 -6.20 -17.85 -2.05
N PHE A 43 -5.00 -18.37 -2.33
CA PHE A 43 -3.80 -17.56 -2.50
C PHE A 43 -3.45 -17.28 -3.97
N GLU A 44 -4.17 -17.82 -4.94
CA GLU A 44 -3.81 -17.65 -6.36
C GLU A 44 -3.80 -16.18 -6.79
N GLU A 45 -4.82 -15.43 -6.40
CA GLU A 45 -4.98 -14.05 -6.88
C GLU A 45 -3.90 -13.14 -6.29
N ILE A 46 -3.61 -13.27 -4.99
CA ILE A 46 -2.53 -12.49 -4.38
C ILE A 46 -1.16 -12.86 -4.99
N LEU A 47 -0.93 -14.12 -5.36
CA LEU A 47 0.30 -14.53 -6.04
C LEU A 47 0.39 -13.97 -7.47
N LYS A 48 -0.71 -13.92 -8.21
CA LYS A 48 -0.80 -13.28 -9.53
C LYS A 48 -0.50 -11.78 -9.43
N LEU A 49 -1.13 -11.09 -8.49
CA LEU A 49 -0.93 -9.66 -8.23
C LEU A 49 0.54 -9.36 -7.87
N ARG A 50 1.15 -10.16 -6.98
CA ARG A 50 2.56 -10.01 -6.62
C ARG A 50 3.48 -10.22 -7.81
N LYS A 51 3.23 -11.24 -8.64
CA LYS A 51 4.03 -11.49 -9.85
C LYS A 51 3.96 -10.31 -10.82
N LYS A 52 2.78 -9.71 -10.98
CA LYS A 52 2.59 -8.50 -11.79
C LYS A 52 3.39 -7.32 -11.23
N GLU A 53 3.34 -7.11 -9.91
CA GLU A 53 4.10 -6.04 -9.24
C GLU A 53 5.61 -6.19 -9.44
N PHE A 54 6.16 -7.40 -9.29
CA PHE A 54 7.57 -7.68 -9.55
C PHE A 54 7.98 -7.37 -10.99
N ASN A 55 7.14 -7.74 -11.97
CA ASN A 55 7.42 -7.48 -13.38
C ASN A 55 7.37 -5.98 -13.71
N ASN A 56 6.60 -5.21 -12.95
CA ASN A 56 6.33 -3.80 -13.20
C ASN A 56 7.05 -2.87 -12.21
N TYR A 57 8.29 -3.20 -11.84
CA TYR A 57 9.07 -2.52 -10.80
C TYR A 57 9.16 -0.99 -10.96
N ASN A 58 9.20 -0.51 -12.21
CA ASN A 58 9.34 0.91 -12.58
C ASN A 58 8.00 1.66 -12.78
N GLU A 59 6.87 1.10 -12.36
CA GLU A 59 5.56 1.76 -12.47
C GLU A 59 5.47 3.08 -11.69
N ASN A 60 4.66 4.01 -12.21
CA ASN A 60 4.28 5.24 -11.52
C ASN A 60 3.67 4.91 -10.15
N PHE A 61 3.99 5.72 -9.14
CA PHE A 61 3.51 5.60 -7.78
C PHE A 61 1.99 5.45 -7.66
N LEU A 62 1.20 6.12 -8.50
CA LEU A 62 -0.26 5.94 -8.51
C LEU A 62 -0.70 4.54 -8.94
N ILE A 63 -0.02 3.96 -9.92
CA ILE A 63 -0.30 2.60 -10.36
C ILE A 63 0.05 1.63 -9.22
N LYS A 64 1.15 1.87 -8.49
CA LYS A 64 1.49 1.11 -7.28
C LYS A 64 0.40 1.21 -6.22
N ILE A 65 -0.15 2.39 -5.94
CA ILE A 65 -1.28 2.54 -5.01
C ILE A 65 -2.49 1.74 -5.47
N HIS A 66 -2.80 1.76 -6.76
CA HIS A 66 -3.92 1.01 -7.32
C HIS A 66 -3.72 -0.51 -7.14
N ASN A 67 -2.56 -1.04 -7.54
CA ASN A 67 -2.23 -2.46 -7.36
C ASN A 67 -2.28 -2.87 -5.87
N GLU A 68 -1.77 -2.02 -4.98
CA GLU A 68 -1.78 -2.27 -3.53
C GLU A 68 -3.17 -2.20 -2.89
N THR A 69 -4.12 -1.55 -3.54
CA THR A 69 -5.54 -1.60 -3.17
C THR A 69 -6.10 -3.00 -3.48
N LEU A 70 -5.77 -3.56 -4.65
CA LEU A 70 -6.16 -4.93 -5.02
C LEU A 70 -5.54 -5.96 -4.07
N ILE A 71 -4.24 -5.84 -3.78
CA ILE A 71 -3.55 -6.70 -2.80
C ILE A 71 -4.23 -6.59 -1.42
N HIS A 72 -4.60 -5.39 -0.98
CA HIS A 72 -5.33 -5.22 0.28
C HIS A 72 -6.68 -5.93 0.30
N HIS A 73 -7.44 -5.91 -0.80
CA HIS A 73 -8.70 -6.64 -0.91
C HIS A 73 -8.50 -8.15 -0.81
N GLU A 74 -7.50 -8.69 -1.51
CA GLU A 74 -7.17 -10.12 -1.46
C GLU A 74 -6.68 -10.55 -0.06
N LEU A 75 -5.84 -9.74 0.60
CA LEU A 75 -5.43 -9.99 1.98
C LEU A 75 -6.65 -10.06 2.91
N ASN A 76 -7.59 -9.13 2.78
CA ASN A 76 -8.82 -9.13 3.57
C ASN A 76 -9.67 -10.38 3.30
N PHE A 77 -9.73 -10.85 2.05
CA PHE A 77 -10.40 -12.09 1.71
C PHE A 77 -9.74 -13.29 2.40
N ILE A 78 -8.42 -13.44 2.30
CA ILE A 78 -7.65 -14.51 2.94
C ILE A 78 -7.86 -14.50 4.46
N PHE A 79 -7.81 -13.33 5.10
CA PHE A 79 -8.08 -13.21 6.53
C PHE A 79 -9.52 -13.58 6.88
N LYS A 80 -10.52 -13.16 6.10
CA LYS A 80 -11.92 -13.56 6.33
C LYS A 80 -12.10 -15.06 6.26
N VAL A 81 -11.46 -15.74 5.30
CA VAL A 81 -11.52 -17.20 5.22
C VAL A 81 -10.81 -17.83 6.41
N SER A 82 -9.59 -17.38 6.72
CA SER A 82 -8.80 -17.88 7.85
C SER A 82 -9.56 -17.76 9.18
N LEU A 83 -10.26 -16.65 9.39
CA LEU A 83 -11.08 -16.39 10.56
C LEU A 83 -12.35 -17.26 10.62
N LYS A 84 -12.72 -18.04 9.61
CA LYS A 84 -13.79 -19.04 9.75
C LYS A 84 -13.32 -20.33 10.42
N HIS A 85 -12.00 -20.55 10.52
CA HIS A 85 -11.44 -21.77 11.09
C HIS A 85 -10.96 -21.53 12.53
N LEU A 86 -11.68 -22.07 13.51
CA LEU A 86 -11.36 -21.93 14.95
C LEU A 86 -9.93 -22.34 15.32
N LYS A 87 -9.37 -23.34 14.63
CA LYS A 87 -7.99 -23.79 14.86
C LYS A 87 -6.95 -22.79 14.37
N ILE A 88 -7.23 -22.05 13.29
CA ILE A 88 -6.35 -20.99 12.77
C ILE A 88 -6.37 -19.81 13.73
N GLN A 89 -7.56 -19.41 14.21
CA GLN A 89 -7.72 -18.29 15.14
C GLN A 89 -6.92 -18.45 16.44
N LYS A 90 -6.68 -19.69 16.87
CA LYS A 90 -5.93 -20.01 18.10
C LYS A 90 -4.44 -20.24 17.86
N ASP A 91 -3.96 -20.24 16.61
CA ASP A 91 -2.53 -20.37 16.31
C ASP A 91 -1.81 -19.05 16.61
N GLU A 92 -0.88 -19.08 17.56
CA GLU A 92 -0.12 -17.90 17.99
C GLU A 92 0.65 -17.24 16.83
N ARG A 93 1.15 -18.02 15.88
CA ARG A 93 1.89 -17.50 14.72
C ARG A 93 0.93 -16.80 13.75
N PHE A 94 -0.29 -17.32 13.61
CA PHE A 94 -1.33 -16.66 12.82
C PHE A 94 -1.72 -15.31 13.44
N LEU A 95 -1.91 -15.28 14.77
CA LEU A 95 -2.21 -14.04 15.50
C LEU A 95 -1.09 -13.01 15.31
N LEU A 96 0.17 -13.43 15.46
CA LEU A 96 1.33 -12.56 15.26
C LEU A 96 1.39 -12.01 13.83
N ILE A 97 1.23 -12.85 12.80
CA ILE A 97 1.24 -12.40 11.41
C ILE A 97 0.08 -11.46 11.12
N ARG A 98 -1.13 -11.77 11.61
CA ARG A 98 -2.30 -10.89 11.49
C ARG A 98 -2.02 -9.51 12.06
N ASP A 99 -1.45 -9.43 13.25
CA ASP A 99 -1.20 -8.16 13.93
C ASP A 99 -0.15 -7.35 13.15
N LEU A 100 0.91 -7.98 12.63
CA LEU A 100 1.85 -7.33 11.72
C LEU A 100 1.20 -6.80 10.43
N PHE A 101 0.23 -7.53 9.85
CA PHE A 101 -0.52 -7.05 8.69
C PHE A 101 -1.40 -5.84 9.01
N LEU A 102 -2.04 -5.83 10.18
CA LEU A 102 -2.88 -4.74 10.65
C LEU A 102 -2.03 -3.49 10.92
N ASP A 103 -0.91 -3.63 11.63
CA ASP A 103 0.00 -2.53 11.93
C ASP A 103 0.55 -1.89 10.66
N ASN A 104 1.03 -2.71 9.71
CA ASN A 104 1.51 -2.20 8.44
C ASN A 104 0.39 -1.52 7.64
N SER A 105 -0.82 -2.09 7.60
CA SER A 105 -1.95 -1.50 6.87
C SER A 105 -2.39 -0.17 7.48
N PHE A 106 -2.37 -0.06 8.81
CA PHE A 106 -2.62 1.19 9.51
C PHE A 106 -1.58 2.26 9.16
N LEU A 107 -0.29 1.92 9.24
CA LEU A 107 0.80 2.83 8.88
C LEU A 107 0.72 3.29 7.43
N ILE A 108 0.41 2.38 6.50
CA ILE A 108 0.17 2.70 5.09
C ILE A 108 -0.95 3.75 4.97
N GLY A 109 -2.09 3.53 5.63
CA GLY A 109 -3.23 4.45 5.61
C GLY A 109 -2.86 5.85 6.08
N GLU A 110 -2.14 5.95 7.19
CA GLU A 110 -1.65 7.22 7.74
C GLU A 110 -0.69 7.93 6.77
N LYS A 111 0.25 7.20 6.16
CA LYS A 111 1.19 7.80 5.19
C LYS A 111 0.50 8.23 3.89
N ILE A 112 -0.46 7.47 3.39
CA ILE A 112 -1.26 7.85 2.21
C ILE A 112 -2.08 9.11 2.51
N LYS A 113 -2.67 9.22 3.71
CA LYS A 113 -3.40 10.43 4.13
C LYS A 113 -2.47 11.66 4.15
N LEU A 114 -1.27 11.52 4.72
CA LEU A 114 -0.26 12.59 4.70
C LEU A 114 0.18 12.96 3.29
N TYR A 115 0.39 11.97 2.42
CA TYR A 115 0.69 12.18 1.00
C TYR A 115 -0.40 13.02 0.32
N LYS A 116 -1.67 12.62 0.45
CA LYS A 116 -2.82 13.36 -0.11
C LYS A 116 -2.87 14.80 0.39
N ASN A 117 -2.61 15.03 1.68
CA ASN A 117 -2.58 16.37 2.25
C ASN A 117 -1.48 17.24 1.63
N HIS A 118 -0.29 16.70 1.41
CA HIS A 118 0.79 17.44 0.76
C HIS A 118 0.54 17.73 -0.72
N ILE A 119 -0.03 16.77 -1.45
CA ILE A 119 -0.45 16.97 -2.84
C ILE A 119 -1.54 18.04 -2.92
N ASN A 120 -2.56 17.98 -2.07
CA ASN A 120 -3.62 19.00 -2.04
C ASN A 120 -3.06 20.39 -1.72
N PHE A 121 -2.10 20.49 -0.81
CA PHE A 121 -1.43 21.76 -0.51
C PHE A 121 -0.60 22.27 -1.71
N LEU A 122 0.14 21.39 -2.38
CA LEU A 122 0.84 21.72 -3.63
C LEU A 122 -0.12 22.23 -4.71
N ASN A 123 -1.24 21.53 -4.93
CA ASN A 123 -2.25 21.90 -5.91
C ASN A 123 -2.87 23.27 -5.59
N LYS A 124 -3.11 23.57 -4.31
CA LYS A 124 -3.57 24.90 -3.87
C LYS A 124 -2.52 25.99 -4.14
N LEU A 125 -1.24 25.73 -3.88
CA LEU A 125 -0.17 26.68 -4.19
C LEU A 125 -0.04 26.94 -5.69
N ILE A 126 -0.15 25.89 -6.52
CA ILE A 126 -0.16 26.00 -7.98
C ILE A 126 -1.38 26.79 -8.47
N TYR A 127 -2.55 26.55 -7.88
CA TYR A 127 -3.74 27.34 -8.18
C TYR A 127 -3.51 28.82 -7.84
N LEU A 128 -3.07 29.15 -6.63
CA LEU A 128 -2.74 30.52 -6.24
C LEU A 128 -1.68 31.15 -7.16
N LYS A 129 -0.65 30.39 -7.55
CA LYS A 129 0.38 30.80 -8.53
C LYS A 129 -0.25 31.22 -9.84
N ASN A 130 -1.17 30.43 -10.38
CA ASN A 130 -1.79 30.70 -11.69
C ASN A 130 -2.75 31.91 -11.68
N TYR A 131 -3.22 32.32 -10.50
CA TYR A 131 -4.12 33.48 -10.34
C TYR A 131 -3.43 34.72 -9.75
N THR A 132 -2.14 34.68 -9.41
CA THR A 132 -1.40 35.82 -8.83
C THR A 132 -0.11 36.14 -9.58
N ILE A 133 0.24 37.42 -9.68
CA ILE A 133 1.48 37.92 -10.33
C ILE A 133 2.75 37.32 -9.68
N ILE A 134 2.67 36.93 -8.41
CA ILE A 134 3.71 36.23 -7.63
C ILE A 134 4.09 34.90 -8.30
N GLY A 135 3.20 34.30 -9.08
CA GLY A 135 3.45 33.06 -9.77
C GLY A 135 4.55 33.10 -10.83
N TYR A 136 4.90 34.30 -11.31
CA TYR A 136 6.00 34.50 -12.26
C TYR A 136 7.38 34.24 -11.64
N PHE A 137 7.52 34.33 -10.30
CA PHE A 137 8.79 34.13 -9.59
C PHE A 137 8.94 32.74 -8.95
N LEU A 138 7.87 31.93 -8.89
CA LEU A 138 7.89 30.60 -8.26
C LEU A 138 7.93 29.50 -9.32
N ASN A 139 9.13 28.99 -9.61
CA ASN A 139 9.34 27.88 -10.54
C ASN A 139 8.99 26.53 -9.87
N ILE A 140 7.69 26.31 -9.63
CA ILE A 140 7.14 25.03 -9.17
C ILE A 140 6.58 24.31 -10.40
N ASP A 141 7.25 23.25 -10.83
CA ASP A 141 6.79 22.39 -11.91
C ASP A 141 5.56 21.59 -11.48
N HIS A 142 4.57 21.51 -12.37
CA HIS A 142 3.33 20.78 -12.18
C HIS A 142 3.60 19.30 -11.88
N LYS A 143 3.08 18.81 -10.75
CA LYS A 143 2.70 17.41 -10.60
C LYS A 143 1.16 17.38 -10.61
N LYS A 144 0.57 17.22 -11.80
CA LYS A 144 -0.88 16.99 -11.95
C LYS A 144 -1.13 15.58 -11.42
N GLU A 145 -1.85 15.43 -10.31
CA GLU A 145 -2.54 14.19 -9.88
C GLU A 145 -3.22 14.41 -8.52
N ILE A 146 -4.50 14.81 -8.54
CA ILE A 146 -5.75 14.15 -8.05
C ILE A 146 -6.89 15.09 -8.49
#